data_AF-A0A7Y5UZ42-F1
#
_entry.id   AF-A0A7Y5UZ42-F1
#
_cell.length_a   1.000
_cell.length_b   1.000
_cell.length_c   1.000
_cell.angle_alpha   90.00
_cell.angle_beta   90.00
_cell.angle_gamma   90.00
#
_symmetry.space_group_name_H-M   'P 1'
#
loop_
_entity.id
_entity.type
_entity.pdbx_description
1 polymer ?
#
loop_
_entity_poly.entity_id
_entity_poly.type
_entity_poly.pdbx_seq_one_letter_code
_entity_poly.pdbx_strand_id
1 'polypeptide(L)'
;MQRDHLLQVAAILPVIAVVLLLVFSAIPTQTAQACLPCNCTDIRSLNCFGPYHLYTPTSGDDCSIDLWLFEGDKGSRYIRMTSAQLARYAEFPTENLLLRERGVIALYKLTTGEYQVNVGPDAEHKVYVINFTGCPAENIYESNFVQGQ
;
A
#
# COMPACT_ATOMS: atom_id res chain seq x y z
N MET A 1 -37.02 41.59 -36.74
CA MET A 1 -37.03 40.15 -36.46
C MET A 1 -35.73 39.73 -35.73
N GLN A 2 -35.37 40.42 -34.64
CA GLN A 2 -34.09 40.22 -33.92
C GLN A 2 -34.23 40.36 -32.39
N ARG A 3 -35.44 40.66 -31.90
CA ARG A 3 -35.73 40.93 -30.48
C ARG A 3 -36.23 39.68 -29.73
N ASP A 4 -36.76 38.69 -30.46
CA ASP A 4 -37.35 37.49 -29.87
C ASP A 4 -36.30 36.42 -29.50
N HIS A 5 -35.15 36.41 -30.20
CA HIS A 5 -34.04 35.49 -29.87
C HIS A 5 -33.27 35.89 -28.60
N LEU A 6 -33.24 37.18 -28.26
CA LEU A 6 -32.54 37.69 -27.07
C LEU A 6 -33.26 37.33 -25.76
N LEU A 7 -34.59 37.27 -25.78
CA LEU A 7 -35.41 36.88 -24.63
C LEU A 7 -35.37 35.36 -24.37
N GLN A 8 -35.26 34.53 -25.41
CA GLN A 8 -35.12 33.08 -25.26
C GLN A 8 -33.77 32.67 -24.65
N VAL A 9 -32.68 33.36 -25.00
CA VAL A 9 -31.34 33.06 -24.45
C VAL A 9 -31.23 33.44 -22.96
N ALA A 10 -31.89 34.52 -22.53
CA ALA A 10 -31.87 34.99 -21.14
C ALA A 10 -32.57 34.03 -20.15
N ALA A 11 -33.54 33.25 -20.61
CA ALA A 11 -34.27 32.28 -19.76
C ALA A 11 -33.55 30.93 -19.60
N ILE A 12 -32.63 30.59 -20.50
CA ILE A 12 -31.95 29.28 -20.53
C ILE A 12 -30.72 29.25 -19.59
N LEU A 13 -30.02 30.38 -19.46
CA LEU A 13 -28.85 30.54 -18.58
C LEU A 13 -29.09 30.14 -17.11
N PRO A 14 -30.16 30.58 -16.41
CA PRO A 14 -30.39 30.18 -15.03
C PRO A 14 -30.70 28.68 -14.89
N VAL A 15 -31.36 28.07 -15.89
CA VAL A 15 -31.68 26.63 -15.86
C VAL A 15 -30.40 25.80 -15.97
N ILE A 16 -29.49 26.17 -16.87
CA ILE A 16 -28.19 25.49 -17.01
C ILE A 16 -27.37 25.63 -15.73
N ALA A 17 -27.36 26.81 -15.09
CA ALA A 17 -26.64 27.03 -13.84
C ALA A 17 -27.19 26.16 -12.69
N VAL A 18 -28.52 26.04 -12.57
CA VAL A 18 -29.17 25.19 -11.55
C VAL A 18 -28.88 23.71 -11.80
N VAL A 19 -28.93 23.25 -13.05
CA VAL A 19 -28.60 21.87 -13.41
C VAL A 19 -27.13 21.56 -13.08
N LEU A 20 -26.20 22.46 -13.41
CA LEU A 20 -24.79 22.28 -13.08
C LEU A 20 -24.56 22.20 -11.57
N LEU A 21 -25.18 23.08 -10.77
CA LEU A 21 -25.05 23.04 -9.30
C LEU A 21 -25.58 21.74 -8.69
N LEU A 22 -26.69 21.21 -9.21
CA LEU A 22 -27.24 19.91 -8.79
C LEU A 22 -26.34 18.73 -9.18
N VAL A 23 -25.68 18.80 -10.34
CA VAL A 23 -24.71 17.78 -10.76
C VAL A 23 -23.48 17.78 -9.86
N PHE A 24 -22.97 18.96 -9.48
CA PHE A 24 -21.80 19.06 -8.58
C PHE A 24 -22.11 18.67 -7.12
N SER A 25 -23.34 18.84 -6.64
CA SER A 25 -23.71 18.42 -5.27
C SER A 25 -24.01 16.93 -5.14
N ALA A 26 -24.30 16.24 -6.25
CA ALA A 26 -24.57 14.80 -6.28
C ALA A 26 -23.31 13.95 -6.51
N ILE A 27 -22.14 14.56 -6.75
CA ILE A 27 -20.89 13.81 -6.88
C ILE A 27 -20.56 13.23 -5.51
N PRO A 28 -20.43 11.90 -5.37
CA PRO A 28 -20.06 11.30 -4.09
C PRO A 28 -18.74 11.91 -3.63
N THR A 29 -18.77 12.60 -2.50
CA THR A 29 -17.56 13.00 -1.79
C THR A 29 -16.90 11.71 -1.34
N GLN A 30 -15.75 11.37 -1.93
CA GLN A 30 -14.94 10.27 -1.42
C GLN A 30 -14.65 10.58 0.04
N THR A 31 -15.16 9.75 0.94
CA THR A 31 -14.93 9.91 2.37
C THR A 31 -13.46 9.58 2.62
N ALA A 32 -12.67 10.54 3.10
CA ALA A 32 -11.33 10.25 3.58
C ALA A 32 -11.47 9.33 4.79
N GLN A 33 -11.13 8.04 4.63
CA GLN A 33 -11.10 7.11 5.74
C GLN A 33 -9.81 7.31 6.55
N ALA A 34 -9.96 7.62 7.85
CA ALA A 34 -8.86 7.67 8.81
C ALA A 34 -8.61 6.28 9.42
N CYS A 35 -8.27 5.31 8.59
CA CYS A 35 -7.93 3.95 9.00
C CYS A 35 -6.42 3.72 8.88
N LEU A 36 -5.90 2.78 9.67
CA LEU A 36 -4.57 2.23 9.41
C LEU A 36 -4.61 1.43 8.09
N PRO A 37 -3.54 1.42 7.28
CA PRO A 37 -3.52 0.73 5.99
C PRO A 37 -4.06 -0.71 6.01
N CYS A 38 -3.77 -1.46 7.08
CA CYS A 38 -4.24 -2.82 7.30
C CYS A 38 -5.75 -2.96 7.63
N ASN A 39 -6.39 -1.88 8.07
CA ASN A 39 -7.80 -1.82 8.47
C ASN A 39 -8.68 -1.04 7.49
N CYS A 40 -8.10 -0.49 6.43
CA CYS A 40 -8.82 0.23 5.40
C CYS A 40 -9.53 -0.73 4.45
N THR A 41 -10.75 -0.40 4.02
CA THR A 41 -11.50 -1.26 3.08
C THR A 41 -10.86 -1.32 1.70
N ASP A 42 -10.20 -0.23 1.32
CA ASP A 42 -9.70 -0.02 -0.04
C ASP A 42 -8.18 -0.28 -0.15
N ILE A 43 -7.50 -0.44 0.99
CA ILE A 43 -6.06 -0.74 1.06
C ILE A 43 -5.89 -2.14 1.62
N ARG A 44 -5.27 -3.03 0.84
CA ARG A 44 -5.03 -4.43 1.23
C ARG A 44 -3.61 -4.68 1.74
N SER A 45 -2.98 -3.64 2.29
CA SER A 45 -1.62 -3.77 2.83
C SER A 45 -1.67 -4.66 4.06
N LEU A 46 -0.68 -5.52 4.21
CA LEU A 46 -0.60 -6.44 5.35
C LEU A 46 -0.04 -5.77 6.60
N ASN A 47 0.80 -4.75 6.46
CA ASN A 47 1.32 -3.96 7.57
C ASN A 47 0.44 -2.73 7.86
N CYS A 48 0.34 -2.38 9.14
CA CYS A 48 -0.36 -1.22 9.66
C CYS A 48 0.54 0.02 9.78
N PHE A 49 1.86 -0.15 9.93
CA PHE A 49 2.78 0.95 10.21
C PHE A 49 4.03 0.95 9.30
N GLY A 50 4.67 2.12 9.24
CA GLY A 50 5.90 2.34 8.47
C GLY A 50 5.66 2.96 7.08
N PRO A 51 6.72 3.46 6.42
CA PRO A 51 6.64 4.17 5.14
C PRO A 51 6.55 3.23 3.92
N TYR A 52 5.99 2.03 4.10
CA TYR A 52 5.96 0.97 3.09
C TYR A 52 4.67 0.17 3.17
N HIS A 53 4.31 -0.53 2.09
CA HIS A 53 3.26 -1.55 2.11
C HIS A 53 3.82 -2.92 1.73
N LEU A 54 3.45 -3.93 2.51
CA LEU A 54 3.66 -5.34 2.23
C LEU A 54 2.39 -5.94 1.63
N TYR A 55 2.54 -6.64 0.52
CA TYR A 55 1.49 -7.45 -0.08
C TYR A 55 2.01 -8.85 -0.36
N THR A 56 1.12 -9.84 -0.24
CA THR A 56 1.37 -11.19 -0.75
C THR A 56 0.30 -11.63 -1.75
N PRO A 57 0.25 -11.03 -2.95
CA PRO A 57 -0.77 -11.37 -3.94
C PRO A 57 -0.62 -12.82 -4.41
N THR A 58 -1.76 -13.46 -4.68
CA THR A 58 -1.82 -14.80 -5.24
C THR A 58 -2.33 -14.79 -6.69
N SER A 59 -1.84 -15.74 -7.48
CA SER A 59 -2.30 -15.99 -8.85
C SER A 59 -2.29 -17.49 -9.11
N GLY A 60 -3.47 -18.11 -9.05
CA GLY A 60 -3.56 -19.58 -8.99
C GLY A 60 -2.87 -20.09 -7.73
N ASP A 61 -1.96 -21.05 -7.90
CA ASP A 61 -1.14 -21.61 -6.82
C ASP A 61 0.16 -20.82 -6.56
N ASP A 62 0.42 -19.75 -7.31
CA ASP A 62 1.61 -18.91 -7.16
C ASP A 62 1.34 -17.74 -6.19
N CYS A 63 2.36 -17.35 -5.44
CA CYS A 63 2.37 -16.17 -4.58
C CYS A 63 3.63 -15.32 -4.83
N SER A 64 3.55 -14.03 -4.57
CA SER A 64 4.75 -13.20 -4.47
C SER A 64 4.74 -12.35 -3.21
N ILE A 65 5.92 -12.07 -2.66
CA ILE A 65 6.11 -11.03 -1.64
C ILE A 65 6.46 -9.74 -2.37
N ASP A 66 5.56 -8.76 -2.31
CA ASP A 66 5.69 -7.45 -2.95
C ASP A 66 5.82 -6.36 -1.86
N LEU A 67 6.96 -5.66 -1.84
CA LEU A 67 7.23 -4.55 -0.94
C LEU A 67 7.27 -3.25 -1.72
N TRP A 68 6.43 -2.31 -1.32
CA TRP A 68 6.27 -1.01 -1.94
C TRP A 68 6.70 0.09 -0.97
N LEU A 69 7.52 1.03 -1.43
CA LEU A 69 7.85 2.23 -0.67
C LEU A 69 7.04 3.41 -1.22
N PHE A 70 6.59 4.29 -0.34
CA PHE A 70 5.81 5.47 -0.72
C PHE A 70 6.61 6.75 -0.45
N GLU A 71 6.69 7.58 -1.48
CA GLU A 71 7.23 8.94 -1.40
C GLU A 71 6.10 9.92 -1.73
N GLY A 72 5.49 10.48 -0.68
CA GLY A 72 4.26 11.27 -0.83
C GLY A 72 3.10 10.39 -1.32
N ASP A 73 2.50 10.76 -2.46
CA ASP A 73 1.40 10.04 -3.10
C ASP A 73 1.86 8.95 -4.09
N LYS A 74 3.17 8.79 -4.27
CA LYS A 74 3.74 7.85 -5.25
C LYS A 74 4.28 6.61 -4.58
N GLY A 75 3.60 5.49 -4.81
CA GLY A 75 4.09 4.16 -4.46
C GLY A 75 4.97 3.57 -5.57
N SER A 76 6.13 3.07 -5.22
CA SER A 76 7.01 2.30 -6.12
C SER A 76 7.29 0.93 -5.56
N ARG A 77 7.26 -0.11 -6.40
CA ARG A 77 7.64 -1.46 -5.98
C ARG A 77 9.16 -1.56 -5.84
N TYR A 78 9.63 -1.81 -4.63
CA TYR A 78 11.06 -1.90 -4.30
C TYR A 78 11.58 -3.32 -4.42
N ILE A 79 10.89 -4.27 -3.80
CA ILE A 79 11.22 -5.69 -3.80
C ILE A 79 10.02 -6.48 -4.30
N ARG A 80 10.29 -7.48 -5.15
CA ARG A 80 9.37 -8.55 -5.49
C ARG A 80 10.11 -9.87 -5.43
N MET A 81 9.57 -10.84 -4.70
CA MET A 81 10.04 -12.22 -4.69
C MET A 81 8.89 -13.17 -5.03
N THR A 82 9.03 -13.94 -6.10
CA THR A 82 8.04 -14.97 -6.49
C THR A 82 8.26 -16.27 -5.74
N SER A 83 7.26 -17.16 -5.71
CA SER A 83 7.40 -18.51 -5.12
C SER A 83 8.61 -19.25 -5.65
N ALA A 84 8.88 -19.17 -6.96
CA ALA A 84 10.04 -19.81 -7.59
C ALA A 84 11.39 -19.25 -7.11
N GLN A 85 11.43 -17.99 -6.66
CA GLN A 85 12.63 -17.41 -6.04
C GLN A 85 12.72 -17.81 -4.57
N LEU A 86 11.59 -17.81 -3.86
CA LEU A 86 11.51 -18.19 -2.45
C LEU A 86 11.87 -19.67 -2.22
N ALA A 87 11.47 -20.55 -3.14
CA ALA A 87 11.76 -21.99 -3.10
C ALA A 87 13.25 -22.35 -3.25
N ARG A 88 14.11 -21.38 -3.56
CA ARG A 88 15.58 -21.57 -3.62
C ARG A 88 16.22 -21.59 -2.24
N TYR A 89 15.48 -21.19 -1.21
CA TYR A 89 15.94 -21.12 0.16
C TYR A 89 15.30 -22.24 0.97
N ALA A 90 16.02 -22.74 1.97
CA ALA A 90 15.47 -23.71 2.90
C ALA A 90 14.27 -23.13 3.65
N GLU A 91 13.28 -23.98 3.94
CA GLU A 91 12.12 -23.57 4.74
C GLU A 91 12.56 -23.11 6.14
N PHE A 92 13.52 -23.82 6.75
CA PHE A 92 14.16 -23.49 8.03
C PHE A 92 15.68 -23.44 7.84
N PRO A 93 16.25 -22.27 7.46
CA PRO A 93 17.69 -22.14 7.29
C PRO A 93 18.43 -22.26 8.63
N THR A 94 19.72 -22.62 8.59
CA THR A 94 20.56 -22.77 9.79
C THR A 94 20.92 -21.44 10.45
N GLU A 95 20.85 -20.35 9.70
CA GLU A 95 21.05 -18.97 10.14
C GLU A 95 20.02 -18.05 9.46
N ASN A 96 19.82 -16.85 9.98
CA ASN A 96 18.93 -15.88 9.35
C ASN A 96 19.55 -15.42 8.02
N LEU A 97 18.82 -15.61 6.92
CA LEU A 97 19.31 -15.31 5.57
C LEU A 97 18.73 -14.00 5.05
N LEU A 98 19.58 -13.11 4.56
CA LEU A 98 19.14 -11.98 3.75
C LEU A 98 18.75 -12.48 2.36
N LEU A 99 17.47 -12.38 2.01
CA LEU A 99 16.96 -12.79 0.70
C LEU A 99 17.11 -11.67 -0.33
N ARG A 100 16.76 -10.45 0.08
CA ARG A 100 16.78 -9.28 -0.79
C ARG A 100 16.93 -8.00 0.02
N GLU A 101 17.71 -7.07 -0.49
CA GLU A 101 17.86 -5.74 0.07
C GLU A 101 17.79 -4.70 -1.06
N ARG A 102 17.12 -3.58 -0.78
CA ARG A 102 17.13 -2.41 -1.67
C ARG A 102 16.82 -1.15 -0.87
N GLY A 103 17.81 -0.25 -0.78
CA GLY A 103 17.66 1.02 -0.07
C GLY A 103 17.40 0.76 1.41
N VAL A 104 16.30 1.31 1.93
CA VAL A 104 15.91 1.17 3.34
C VAL A 104 15.16 -0.13 3.67
N ILE A 105 14.97 -1.03 2.70
CA ILE A 105 14.19 -2.26 2.87
C ILE A 105 15.10 -3.48 2.76
N ALA A 106 15.02 -4.37 3.76
CA ALA A 106 15.67 -5.67 3.76
C ALA A 106 14.66 -6.78 4.11
N LEU A 107 14.62 -7.83 3.30
CA LEU A 107 13.78 -9.02 3.46
C LEU A 107 14.66 -10.22 3.82
N TYR A 108 14.32 -10.89 4.91
CA TYR A 108 15.03 -12.03 5.47
C TYR A 108 14.15 -13.28 5.53
N LYS A 109 14.79 -14.45 5.54
CA LYS A 109 14.22 -15.74 6.00
C LYS A 109 14.88 -16.09 7.33
N LEU A 110 14.10 -16.22 8.39
CA LEU A 110 14.59 -16.54 9.72
C LEU A 110 14.76 -18.04 9.90
N THR A 111 15.57 -18.44 10.87
CA THR A 111 15.75 -19.86 11.25
C THR A 111 14.46 -20.54 11.71
N THR A 112 13.50 -19.76 12.21
CA THR A 112 12.14 -20.19 12.57
C THR A 112 11.26 -20.52 11.36
N GLY A 113 11.71 -20.21 10.15
CA GLY A 113 10.95 -20.32 8.91
C GLY A 113 10.04 -19.13 8.62
N GLU A 114 10.04 -18.12 9.48
CA GLU A 114 9.34 -16.86 9.24
C GLU A 114 10.09 -16.02 8.21
N TYR A 115 9.36 -15.19 7.48
CA TYR A 115 9.92 -14.05 6.77
C TYR A 115 9.95 -12.85 7.70
N GLN A 116 10.99 -12.03 7.59
CA GLN A 116 11.08 -10.76 8.31
C GLN A 116 11.42 -9.66 7.32
N VAL A 117 10.71 -8.55 7.39
CA VAL A 117 11.01 -7.33 6.64
C VAL A 117 11.40 -6.24 7.63
N ASN A 118 12.57 -5.65 7.42
CA ASN A 118 13.04 -4.47 8.12
C ASN A 118 12.96 -3.28 7.18
N VAL A 119 12.37 -2.18 7.64
CA VAL A 119 12.31 -0.90 6.91
C VAL A 119 12.85 0.23 7.78
N GLY A 120 13.88 0.91 7.31
CA GLY A 120 14.52 2.03 8.01
C GLY A 120 16.04 1.92 8.00
N PRO A 121 16.73 2.66 8.89
CA PRO A 121 16.17 3.62 9.85
C PRO A 121 15.47 4.82 9.17
N ASP A 122 14.42 5.35 9.78
CA ASP A 122 13.85 6.65 9.41
C ASP A 122 14.65 7.83 10.04
N ALA A 123 14.15 9.06 9.86
CA ALA A 123 14.80 10.27 10.39
C ALA A 123 14.89 10.30 11.93
N GLU A 124 14.09 9.49 12.63
CA GLU A 124 14.12 9.30 14.10
C GLU A 124 14.92 8.05 14.50
N HIS A 125 15.64 7.45 13.55
CA HIS A 125 16.36 6.18 13.70
C HIS A 125 15.47 4.97 13.98
N LYS A 126 14.16 5.07 13.69
CA LYS A 126 13.22 3.96 13.87
C LYS A 126 13.33 2.96 12.74
N VAL A 127 13.41 1.67 13.09
CA VAL A 127 13.32 0.54 12.18
C VAL A 127 11.99 -0.14 12.42
N TYR A 128 11.17 -0.22 11.37
CA TYR A 128 9.90 -0.94 11.37
C TYR A 128 10.15 -2.39 10.98
N VAL A 129 9.58 -3.32 11.72
CA VAL A 129 9.76 -4.76 11.51
C VAL A 129 8.41 -5.41 11.37
N ILE A 130 8.23 -6.21 10.33
CA ILE A 130 7.09 -7.13 10.19
C ILE A 130 7.63 -8.54 9.98
N ASN A 131 7.02 -9.48 10.69
CA ASN A 131 7.30 -10.89 10.56
C ASN A 131 6.01 -11.62 10.19
N PHE A 132 6.14 -12.65 9.38
CA PHE A 132 5.01 -13.46 8.92
C PHE A 132 5.47 -14.83 8.44
N THR A 133 4.52 -15.75 8.33
CA THR A 133 4.72 -17.10 7.78
C THR A 133 4.08 -17.21 6.41
N GLY A 134 4.62 -18.09 5.56
CA GLY A 134 4.00 -18.42 4.27
C GLY A 134 4.07 -17.34 3.18
N CYS A 135 3.55 -17.73 2.01
CA CYS A 135 3.18 -16.84 0.90
C CYS A 135 1.98 -17.53 0.21
N PRO A 136 0.74 -17.06 0.38
CA PRO A 136 0.34 -15.80 1.03
C PRO A 136 0.66 -15.74 2.53
N ALA A 137 0.83 -14.52 3.05
CA ALA A 137 1.28 -14.29 4.42
C ALA A 137 0.20 -14.62 5.44
N GLU A 138 0.62 -15.27 6.52
CA GLU A 138 -0.17 -15.64 7.69
C GLU A 138 0.62 -15.31 8.97
N ASN A 139 -0.05 -15.31 10.13
CA ASN A 139 0.57 -15.10 11.45
C ASN A 139 1.42 -13.82 11.51
N ILE A 140 0.86 -12.73 11.00
CA ILE A 140 1.55 -11.44 10.91
C ILE A 140 1.68 -10.81 12.29
N TYR A 141 2.89 -10.35 12.62
CA TYR A 141 3.12 -9.48 13.76
C TYR A 141 4.08 -8.35 13.41
N GLU A 142 3.82 -7.18 13.97
CA GLU A 142 4.57 -5.96 13.72
C GLU A 142 5.25 -5.49 15.00
N SER A 143 6.46 -4.96 14.85
CA SER A 143 7.21 -4.31 15.92
C SER A 143 8.06 -3.17 15.35
N ASN A 144 8.68 -2.39 16.23
CA ASN A 144 9.68 -1.41 15.84
C ASN A 144 10.71 -1.25 16.95
N PHE A 145 11.88 -0.74 16.59
CA PHE A 145 12.92 -0.38 17.53
C PHE A 145 13.70 0.84 17.03
N VAL A 146 14.43 1.51 17.91
CA VAL A 146 15.32 2.61 17.55
C VAL A 146 16.73 2.06 17.41
N GLN A 147 17.35 2.24 16.25
CA GLN A 147 18.70 1.75 16.01
C GLN A 147 19.72 2.53 16.87
N GLY A 148 20.51 1.80 17.66
CA GLY A 148 21.53 2.39 18.55
C GLY A 148 21.07 2.63 19.99
N GLN A 149 19.87 2.16 20.35
CA GLN A 149 19.41 2.03 21.75
C GLN A 149 19.27 0.56 22.15
#